data_AF-A0A2T5KBB8-F1
#
_entry.id   AF-A0A2T5KBB8-F1
#
_cell.length_a   1.000
_cell.length_b   1.000
_cell.length_c   1.000
_cell.angle_alpha   90.00
_cell.angle_beta   90.00
_cell.angle_gamma   90.00
#
_symmetry.space_group_name_H-M   'P 1'
#
loop_
_entity.id
_entity.type
_entity.pdbx_description
1 polymer ?
#
loop_
_entity_poly.entity_id
_entity_poly.type
_entity_poly.pdbx_seq_one_letter_code
_entity_poly.pdbx_strand_id
1 'polypeptide(L)'
;MAREGRIGARLDRRGLRRMALALSLGLAVGACQPIYRNHGYVPTEIDLRQIEVGRDTRDTVAEIVGRPSASTLLNDSGWYYVQSRYRHYGAREPQEVDREVVAITFSEAGTVRNIERFGLEKGQIVPLSRRVTESTIQGTGFLRQLFGNIGALRTEDLIE
;
A
#
# COMPACT_ATOMS: atom_id res chain seq x y z
N MET A 1 67.56 17.40 -10.14
CA MET A 1 67.53 16.67 -11.42
C MET A 1 66.26 15.82 -11.43
N ALA A 2 65.15 16.37 -11.90
CA ALA A 2 63.82 15.75 -11.85
C ALA A 2 63.55 14.96 -13.13
N ARG A 3 63.18 13.67 -13.02
CA ARG A 3 62.66 12.86 -14.12
C ARG A 3 61.13 12.82 -14.00
N GLU A 4 60.44 13.64 -14.77
CA GLU A 4 58.99 13.55 -14.96
C GLU A 4 58.66 12.36 -15.87
N GLY A 5 58.17 11.26 -15.28
CA GLY A 5 57.61 10.14 -16.03
C GLY A 5 56.24 10.51 -16.60
N ARG A 6 56.19 11.03 -17.84
CA ARG A 6 54.93 11.15 -18.60
C ARG A 6 54.48 9.78 -19.07
N ILE A 7 53.62 9.11 -18.30
CA ILE A 7 52.82 7.98 -18.79
C ILE A 7 51.65 8.56 -19.60
N GLY A 8 51.95 9.01 -20.83
CA GLY A 8 50.92 9.35 -21.81
C GLY A 8 50.38 8.07 -22.42
N ALA A 9 49.32 7.50 -21.84
CA ALA A 9 48.61 6.37 -22.45
C ALA A 9 48.04 6.83 -23.80
N ARG A 10 48.67 6.42 -24.91
CA ARG A 10 48.07 6.58 -26.24
C ARG A 10 46.90 5.59 -26.33
N LEU A 11 45.69 6.02 -26.01
CA LEU A 11 44.49 5.23 -26.27
C LEU A 11 44.29 5.12 -27.79
N ASP A 12 44.51 3.93 -28.35
CA ASP A 12 44.03 3.57 -29.69
C ASP A 12 42.51 3.75 -29.76
N ARG A 13 41.97 4.18 -30.93
CA ARG A 13 40.54 4.19 -31.26
C ARG A 13 39.84 2.88 -30.87
N ARG A 14 40.53 1.73 -30.94
CA ARG A 14 40.01 0.43 -30.46
C ARG A 14 39.85 0.37 -28.94
N GLY A 15 40.79 0.94 -28.18
CA GLY A 15 40.71 1.06 -26.72
C GLY A 15 39.60 2.00 -26.26
N LEU A 16 39.45 3.15 -26.93
CA LEU A 16 38.37 4.11 -26.64
C LEU A 16 36.98 3.52 -26.93
N ARG A 17 36.83 2.76 -28.03
CA ARG A 17 35.60 2.02 -28.36
C ARG A 17 35.25 0.98 -27.31
N ARG A 18 36.23 0.18 -26.84
CA ARG A 18 36.01 -0.83 -25.79
C ARG A 18 35.60 -0.18 -24.47
N MET A 19 36.23 0.94 -24.10
CA MET A 19 35.89 1.67 -22.89
C MET A 19 34.48 2.26 -22.97
N ALA A 20 34.09 2.84 -24.11
CA ALA A 20 32.74 3.34 -24.35
C ALA A 20 31.68 2.23 -24.29
N LEU A 21 31.97 1.05 -24.87
CA LEU A 21 31.07 -0.12 -24.83
C LEU A 21 30.92 -0.69 -23.41
N ALA A 22 32.01 -0.76 -22.65
CA ALA A 22 31.98 -1.18 -21.26
C ALA A 22 31.17 -0.19 -20.40
N LEU A 23 31.34 1.11 -20.64
CA LEU A 23 30.59 2.15 -19.94
C LEU A 23 29.08 2.10 -20.28
N SER A 24 28.75 1.93 -21.56
CA SER A 24 27.35 1.83 -22.00
C SER A 24 26.68 0.57 -21.48
N LEU A 25 27.39 -0.56 -21.45
CA LEU A 25 26.87 -1.81 -20.87
C LEU A 25 26.69 -1.69 -19.36
N GLY A 26 27.64 -1.05 -18.65
CA GLY A 26 27.54 -0.78 -17.22
C GLY A 26 26.33 0.08 -16.86
N LEU A 27 26.03 1.11 -17.66
CA LEU A 27 24.85 1.96 -17.48
C LEU A 27 23.53 1.21 -17.78
N ALA A 28 23.54 0.28 -18.73
CA ALA A 28 22.34 -0.45 -19.12
C ALA A 28 21.82 -1.42 -18.03
N VAL A 29 22.70 -1.99 -17.20
CA VAL A 29 22.31 -2.95 -16.15
C VAL A 29 21.54 -2.28 -15.01
N GLY A 30 21.71 -0.97 -14.80
CA GLY A 30 21.00 -0.21 -13.77
C GLY A 30 19.54 0.14 -14.11
N ALA A 31 19.10 -0.04 -15.36
CA ALA A 31 17.82 0.49 -15.84
C ALA A 31 16.58 -0.27 -15.32
N CYS A 32 16.74 -1.51 -14.82
CA CYS A 32 15.61 -2.32 -14.34
C CYS A 32 15.43 -2.20 -12.82
N GLN A 33 14.81 -1.10 -12.38
CA GLN A 33 14.41 -0.89 -10.98
C GLN A 33 12.92 -1.19 -10.79
N PRO A 34 12.49 -1.73 -9.63
CA PRO A 34 11.07 -1.89 -9.33
C PRO A 34 10.38 -0.52 -9.19
N ILE A 35 9.20 -0.39 -9.78
CA ILE A 35 8.33 0.79 -9.61
C ILE A 35 7.16 0.38 -8.72
N TYR A 36 6.92 1.15 -7.65
CA TYR A 36 5.78 0.94 -6.77
C TYR A 36 4.64 1.90 -7.12
N ARG A 37 3.42 1.39 -7.16
CA ARG A 37 2.20 2.19 -7.35
C ARG A 37 1.20 1.87 -6.26
N ASN A 38 0.68 2.90 -5.62
CA ASN A 38 -0.36 2.77 -4.60
C ASN A 38 -1.70 3.16 -5.21
N HIS A 39 -2.73 2.37 -4.93
CA HIS A 39 -4.11 2.60 -5.36
C HIS A 39 -5.01 2.65 -4.14
N GLY A 40 -5.96 3.58 -4.13
CA GLY A 40 -6.83 3.81 -2.99
C GLY A 40 -6.20 4.68 -1.91
N TYR A 41 -6.82 4.69 -0.73
CA TYR A 41 -6.46 5.55 0.37
C TYR A 41 -6.70 4.83 1.70
N VAL A 42 -5.76 5.00 2.61
CA VAL A 42 -5.85 4.60 4.01
C VAL A 42 -5.35 5.78 4.85
N PRO A 43 -6.09 6.18 5.91
CA PRO A 43 -5.63 7.25 6.79
C PRO A 43 -4.34 6.87 7.50
N THR A 44 -3.47 7.85 7.75
CA THR A 44 -2.21 7.59 8.45
C THR A 44 -2.46 7.36 9.95
N GLU A 45 -1.49 6.76 10.65
CA GLU A 45 -1.55 6.65 12.11
C GLU A 45 -1.58 8.01 12.82
N ILE A 46 -1.08 9.08 12.20
CA ILE A 46 -1.17 10.43 12.75
C ILE A 46 -2.62 10.93 12.65
N ASP A 47 -3.28 10.72 11.52
CA ASP A 47 -4.67 11.13 11.32
C ASP A 47 -5.61 10.33 12.21
N LEU A 48 -5.42 9.01 12.28
CA LEU A 48 -6.25 8.16 13.12
C LEU A 48 -6.12 8.50 14.61
N ARG A 49 -4.97 8.99 15.07
CA ARG A 49 -4.77 9.43 16.47
C ARG A 49 -5.54 10.69 16.84
N GLN A 50 -5.96 11.48 15.86
CA GLN A 50 -6.83 12.64 16.08
C GLN A 50 -8.27 12.21 16.35
N ILE A 51 -8.64 10.96 16.03
CA ILE A 51 -9.98 10.41 16.24
C ILE A 51 -10.08 9.78 17.63
N GLU A 52 -10.97 10.29 18.46
CA GLU A 52 -11.29 9.85 19.81
C GLU A 52 -12.50 8.91 19.82
N VAL A 53 -12.24 7.63 20.11
CA VAL A 53 -13.29 6.59 20.24
C VAL A 53 -14.27 6.95 21.35
N GLY A 54 -15.56 6.80 21.08
CA GLY A 54 -16.66 7.12 21.98
C GLY A 54 -17.08 8.60 21.99
N ARG A 55 -16.30 9.50 21.37
CA ARG A 55 -16.57 10.94 21.33
C ARG A 55 -16.81 11.44 19.91
N ASP A 56 -15.93 11.09 18.98
CA ASP A 56 -16.05 11.56 17.60
C ASP A 56 -17.23 10.94 16.87
N THR A 57 -17.76 11.67 15.89
CA THR A 57 -18.91 11.25 15.07
C THR A 57 -18.46 10.98 13.64
N ARG A 58 -19.36 10.44 12.81
CA ARG A 58 -19.10 10.29 11.36
C ARG A 58 -18.65 11.60 10.71
N ASP A 59 -19.25 12.72 11.09
CA ASP A 59 -18.92 14.01 10.48
C ASP A 59 -17.52 14.50 10.90
N THR A 60 -17.17 14.41 12.18
CA THR A 60 -15.82 14.80 12.63
C THR A 60 -14.74 13.88 12.05
N VAL A 61 -15.03 12.58 11.91
CA VAL A 61 -14.14 11.65 11.19
C VAL A 61 -13.99 12.05 9.72
N ALA A 62 -15.06 12.45 9.03
CA ALA A 62 -14.97 12.91 7.64
C ALA A 62 -14.14 14.19 7.50
N GLU A 63 -14.15 15.08 8.49
CA GLU A 63 -13.31 16.27 8.50
C GLU A 63 -11.82 15.91 8.64
N ILE A 64 -11.48 14.89 9.43
CA ILE A 64 -10.10 14.48 9.69
C ILE A 64 -9.53 13.65 8.53
N VAL A 65 -10.27 12.63 8.07
CA VAL A 65 -9.75 11.61 7.13
C VAL A 65 -10.51 11.52 5.81
N GLY A 66 -11.53 12.36 5.61
CA GLY A 66 -12.39 12.31 4.43
C GLY A 66 -13.39 11.17 4.46
N ARG A 67 -14.40 11.23 3.58
CA ARG A 67 -15.37 10.14 3.39
C ARG A 67 -14.77 9.06 2.48
N PRO A 68 -14.93 7.76 2.81
CA PRO A 68 -14.42 6.70 1.95
C PRO A 68 -15.21 6.67 0.63
N SER A 69 -14.53 6.31 -0.46
CA SER A 69 -15.12 6.28 -1.81
C SER A 69 -16.22 5.22 -1.99
N ALA A 70 -16.27 4.21 -1.11
CA ALA A 70 -17.24 3.11 -1.14
C ALA A 70 -18.10 3.03 0.13
N SER A 71 -18.46 4.18 0.72
CA SER A 71 -19.23 4.26 1.98
C SER A 71 -20.61 3.59 1.94
N THR A 72 -21.19 3.37 0.76
CA THR A 72 -22.64 3.11 0.57
C THR A 72 -22.97 1.69 0.12
N LEU A 73 -21.98 0.87 -0.24
CA LEU A 73 -22.25 -0.49 -0.75
C LEU A 73 -22.41 -1.54 0.36
N LEU A 74 -22.27 -1.15 1.63
CA LEU A 74 -21.96 -2.14 2.66
C LEU A 74 -22.51 -1.78 4.06
N ASN A 75 -23.80 -2.08 4.21
CA ASN A 75 -24.46 -2.35 5.49
C ASN A 75 -24.12 -1.37 6.61
N ASP A 76 -24.32 -0.06 6.43
CA ASP A 76 -24.39 1.09 7.38
C ASP A 76 -23.55 1.11 8.69
N SER A 77 -22.68 0.15 8.96
CA SER A 77 -22.11 -0.16 10.28
C SER A 77 -20.69 0.38 10.45
N GLY A 78 -20.02 0.75 9.35
CA GLY A 78 -18.67 1.27 9.39
C GLY A 78 -18.19 1.87 8.08
N TRP A 79 -17.09 2.61 8.18
CA TRP A 79 -16.32 3.15 7.08
C TRP A 79 -15.07 2.30 6.87
N TYR A 80 -14.82 1.96 5.61
CA TYR A 80 -13.70 1.13 5.20
C TYR A 80 -12.83 1.90 4.23
N TYR A 81 -11.56 2.01 4.56
CA TYR A 81 -10.52 2.62 3.73
C TYR A 81 -9.59 1.51 3.27
N VAL A 82 -9.29 1.47 1.97
CA VAL A 82 -8.49 0.40 1.38
C VAL A 82 -7.41 1.02 0.52
N GLN A 83 -6.19 0.54 0.70
CA GLN A 83 -5.06 0.86 -0.17
C GLN A 83 -4.34 -0.42 -0.57
N SER A 84 -3.99 -0.52 -1.85
CA SER A 84 -3.18 -1.61 -2.39
C SER A 84 -1.89 -1.06 -2.98
N ARG A 85 -0.78 -1.74 -2.74
CA ARG A 85 0.53 -1.42 -3.30
C ARG A 85 0.96 -2.49 -4.29
N TYR A 86 1.18 -2.06 -5.53
CA TYR A 86 1.65 -2.91 -6.62
C TYR A 86 3.12 -2.65 -6.91
N ARG A 87 3.86 -3.73 -7.12
CA ARG A 87 5.24 -3.71 -7.60
C ARG A 87 5.26 -4.09 -9.08
N HIS A 88 5.76 -3.17 -9.89
CA HIS A 88 6.03 -3.36 -11.31
C HIS A 88 7.52 -3.61 -11.49
N TYR A 89 7.90 -4.65 -12.22
CA TYR A 89 9.31 -4.95 -12.48
C TYR A 89 9.51 -5.42 -13.92
N GLY A 90 10.12 -4.55 -14.74
CA GLY A 90 10.28 -4.79 -16.17
C GLY A 90 8.94 -5.03 -16.86
N ALA A 91 8.88 -6.02 -17.74
CA ALA A 91 7.67 -6.42 -18.47
C ALA A 91 6.81 -7.48 -17.74
N ARG A 92 7.12 -7.79 -16.46
CA ARG A 92 6.32 -8.75 -15.68
C ARG A 92 4.98 -8.15 -15.29
N GLU A 93 4.00 -9.01 -15.07
CA GLU A 93 2.71 -8.62 -14.51
C GLU A 93 2.89 -7.90 -13.17
N PRO A 94 2.14 -6.81 -12.91
CA PRO A 94 2.15 -6.14 -11.62
C PRO A 94 1.78 -7.10 -10.50
N GLN A 95 2.57 -7.12 -9.43
CA GLN A 95 2.30 -7.97 -8.27
C GLN A 95 1.85 -7.10 -7.11
N GLU A 96 0.70 -7.42 -6.52
CA GLU A 96 0.31 -6.82 -5.26
C GLU A 96 1.26 -7.31 -4.17
N VAL A 97 1.99 -6.38 -3.55
CA VAL A 97 2.97 -6.68 -2.51
C VAL A 97 2.46 -6.38 -1.11
N ASP A 98 1.44 -5.53 -1.02
CA ASP A 98 0.83 -5.10 0.23
C ASP A 98 -0.59 -4.58 -0.02
N ARG A 99 -1.47 -4.82 0.95
CA ARG A 99 -2.80 -4.24 1.01
C ARG A 99 -3.11 -3.97 2.46
N GLU A 100 -3.69 -2.80 2.67
CA GLU A 100 -4.06 -2.33 3.99
C GLU A 100 -5.53 -1.91 3.98
N VAL A 101 -6.22 -2.24 5.07
CA VAL A 101 -7.62 -1.87 5.31
C VAL A 101 -7.72 -1.21 6.67
N VAL A 102 -8.31 -0.03 6.73
CA VAL A 102 -8.73 0.59 7.99
C VAL A 102 -10.25 0.53 8.08
N ALA A 103 -10.75 -0.08 9.15
CA ALA A 103 -12.17 -0.13 9.48
C ALA A 103 -12.44 0.82 10.66
N ILE A 104 -13.33 1.78 10.46
CA ILE A 104 -13.89 2.63 11.51
C ILE A 104 -15.35 2.28 11.67
N THR A 105 -15.73 1.69 12.80
CA THR A 105 -17.13 1.33 13.07
C THR A 105 -17.78 2.37 13.98
N PHE A 106 -19.08 2.55 13.81
CA PHE A 106 -19.84 3.53 14.58
C PHE A 106 -20.89 2.84 15.45
N SER A 107 -21.31 3.50 16.52
CA SER A 107 -22.48 3.13 17.32
C SER A 107 -23.76 3.51 16.59
N GLU A 108 -24.91 3.05 17.07
CA GLU A 108 -26.23 3.49 16.58
C GLU A 108 -26.42 5.00 16.70
N ALA A 109 -25.81 5.63 17.70
CA ALA A 109 -25.81 7.08 17.89
C ALA A 109 -24.86 7.83 16.94
N GLY A 110 -24.15 7.12 16.05
CA GLY A 110 -23.25 7.71 15.06
C GLY A 110 -21.86 8.09 15.59
N THR A 111 -21.53 7.71 16.83
CA THR A 111 -20.20 7.93 17.42
C THR A 111 -19.23 6.80 17.09
N VAL A 112 -17.93 7.09 17.00
CA VAL A 112 -16.90 6.09 16.73
C VAL A 112 -16.90 5.06 17.85
N ARG A 113 -17.06 3.79 17.48
CA ARG A 113 -17.06 2.65 18.41
C ARG A 113 -15.73 1.91 18.43
N ASN A 114 -15.09 1.81 17.27
CA ASN A 114 -13.83 1.06 17.13
C ASN A 114 -13.09 1.45 15.84
N ILE A 115 -11.76 1.44 15.91
CA ILE A 115 -10.84 1.66 14.78
C ILE A 115 -9.86 0.49 14.74
N GLU A 116 -9.84 -0.22 13.61
CA GLU A 116 -8.93 -1.34 13.37
C GLU A 116 -8.20 -1.16 12.05
N ARG A 117 -6.91 -1.51 12.04
CA ARG A 117 -6.10 -1.58 10.82
C ARG A 117 -5.72 -3.03 10.57
N PHE A 118 -5.84 -3.45 9.33
CA PHE A 118 -5.51 -4.79 8.86
C PHE A 118 -4.52 -4.69 7.70
N GLY A 119 -3.60 -5.66 7.62
CA GLY A 119 -2.66 -5.81 6.52
C GLY A 119 -2.66 -7.24 5.97
N LEU A 120 -1.88 -7.45 4.91
CA LEU A 120 -1.60 -8.78 4.36
C LEU A 120 -0.21 -9.26 4.79
N GLU A 121 -0.17 -10.26 5.67
CA GLU A 121 1.06 -11.01 5.95
C GLU A 121 0.97 -12.39 5.30
N LYS A 122 1.78 -12.62 4.26
CA LYS A 122 1.82 -13.89 3.50
C LYS A 122 0.44 -14.35 3.00
N GLY A 123 -0.40 -13.40 2.60
CA GLY A 123 -1.76 -13.66 2.12
C GLY A 123 -2.78 -13.97 3.23
N GLN A 124 -2.41 -13.80 4.50
CA GLN A 124 -3.33 -13.85 5.64
C GLN A 124 -3.62 -12.44 6.13
N ILE A 125 -4.88 -12.20 6.48
CA ILE A 125 -5.32 -10.93 7.06
C ILE A 125 -4.84 -10.88 8.50
N VAL A 126 -4.03 -9.88 8.83
CA VAL A 126 -3.52 -9.67 10.19
C VAL A 126 -3.93 -8.30 10.71
N PRO A 127 -4.35 -8.15 11.99
CA PRO A 127 -4.58 -6.85 12.58
C PRO A 127 -3.23 -6.18 12.89
N LEU A 128 -3.00 -4.99 12.30
CA LEU A 128 -1.81 -4.17 12.51
C LEU A 128 -1.95 -3.27 13.74
N SER A 129 -3.14 -2.74 13.99
CA SER A 129 -3.44 -1.91 15.17
C SER A 129 -4.93 -1.98 15.53
N ARG A 130 -5.25 -1.81 16.82
CA ARG A 130 -6.63 -1.82 17.34
C ARG A 130 -6.83 -0.77 18.43
N ARG A 131 -7.92 0.00 18.33
CA ARG A 131 -8.45 0.87 19.40
C ARG A 131 -9.94 0.57 19.56
N VAL A 132 -10.25 -0.28 20.53
CA VAL A 132 -11.57 -0.89 20.78
C VAL A 132 -12.14 -0.45 22.13
N THR A 133 -13.47 -0.31 22.20
CA THR A 133 -14.22 -0.24 23.47
C THR A 133 -14.85 -1.61 23.83
N GLU A 134 -15.28 -2.41 22.83
CA GLU A 134 -15.69 -3.82 22.97
C GLU A 134 -15.29 -4.63 21.72
N SER A 135 -15.02 -5.94 21.90
CA SER A 135 -14.60 -6.84 20.83
C SER A 135 -15.78 -7.39 20.04
N THR A 136 -16.11 -6.77 18.92
CA THR A 136 -17.08 -7.35 17.97
C THR A 136 -16.39 -7.54 16.64
N ILE A 137 -15.82 -8.73 16.45
CA ILE A 137 -15.48 -9.22 15.11
C ILE A 137 -16.81 -9.65 14.46
N GLN A 138 -17.60 -8.68 13.98
CA GLN A 138 -18.66 -8.91 13.00
C GLN A 138 -18.09 -8.44 11.66
N GLY A 139 -17.64 -9.37 10.80
CA GLY A 139 -17.21 -9.02 9.45
C GLY A 139 -15.98 -9.74 8.89
N THR A 140 -15.55 -10.89 9.43
CA THR A 140 -14.44 -11.67 8.85
C THR A 140 -14.67 -12.04 7.39
N GLY A 141 -15.91 -12.37 7.00
CA GLY A 141 -16.28 -12.62 5.59
C GLY A 141 -16.10 -11.37 4.72
N PHE A 142 -16.50 -10.20 5.21
CA PHE A 142 -16.33 -8.96 4.45
C PHE A 142 -14.88 -8.48 4.37
N LEU A 143 -14.12 -8.59 5.46
CA LEU A 143 -12.68 -8.33 5.39
C LEU A 143 -12.02 -9.26 4.37
N ARG A 144 -12.41 -10.54 4.30
CA ARG A 144 -11.97 -11.45 3.23
C ARG A 144 -12.39 -10.97 1.85
N GLN A 145 -13.56 -10.38 1.67
CA GLN A 145 -13.98 -9.78 0.40
C GLN A 145 -13.12 -8.55 0.03
N LEU A 146 -12.78 -7.68 0.99
CA LEU A 146 -11.92 -6.51 0.75
C LEU A 146 -10.47 -6.86 0.45
N PHE A 147 -9.95 -7.90 1.12
CA PHE A 147 -8.61 -8.44 0.85
C PHE A 147 -8.61 -9.44 -0.30
N GLY A 148 -9.79 -9.92 -0.69
CA GLY A 148 -10.03 -10.78 -1.82
C GLY A 148 -9.73 -10.08 -3.12
N ASN A 149 -9.39 -10.88 -4.12
CA ASN A 149 -9.09 -10.38 -5.44
C ASN A 149 -10.39 -9.84 -6.05
N ILE A 150 -10.47 -8.53 -6.26
CA ILE A 150 -11.65 -7.85 -6.86
C ILE A 150 -11.96 -8.42 -8.28
N GLY A 151 -11.05 -9.19 -8.89
CA GLY A 151 -11.27 -9.92 -10.14
C GLY A 151 -11.72 -11.38 -10.01
N ALA A 152 -11.80 -11.95 -8.81
CA ALA A 152 -12.24 -13.33 -8.57
C ALA A 152 -13.42 -13.38 -7.61
N LEU A 153 -14.41 -12.51 -7.81
CA LEU A 153 -15.70 -12.65 -7.13
C LEU A 153 -16.32 -13.97 -7.57
N ARG A 154 -16.24 -14.98 -6.72
CA ARG A 154 -16.97 -16.22 -6.88
C ARG A 154 -18.32 -16.00 -6.23
N THR A 155 -19.40 -16.23 -6.96
CA THR A 155 -20.78 -16.03 -6.47
C THR A 155 -21.08 -16.80 -5.18
N GLU A 156 -20.29 -17.83 -4.87
CA GLU A 156 -20.26 -18.60 -3.63
C GLU A 156 -19.89 -17.78 -2.38
N ASP A 157 -19.14 -16.68 -2.49
CA ASP A 157 -18.72 -15.85 -1.34
C ASP A 157 -19.78 -14.80 -0.92
N LEU A 158 -20.88 -14.65 -1.66
CA LEU A 158 -21.96 -13.67 -1.41
C LEU A 158 -23.18 -14.26 -0.70
N ILE A 159 -23.18 -15.57 -0.43
CA ILE A 159 -24.34 -16.28 0.13
C ILE A 159 -23.88 -17.05 1.37
N GLU A 160 -23.48 -16.33 2.42
CA GLU A 160 -23.46 -16.85 3.81
C GLU A 160 -23.63 -15.73 4.85
#